data_AF-A0A2V8IR47-F1
#
_entry.id   AF-A0A2V8IR47-F1
#
_cell.length_a   1.000
_cell.length_b   1.000
_cell.length_c   1.000
_cell.angle_alpha   90.00
_cell.angle_beta   90.00
_cell.angle_gamma   90.00
#
_symmetry.space_group_name_H-M   'P 1'
#
loop_
_entity.id
_entity.type
_entity.pdbx_description
1 polymer ?
#
loop_
_entity_poly.entity_id
_entity_poly.type
_entity_poly.pdbx_seq_one_letter_code
_entity_poly.pdbx_strand_id
1 'polypeptide(L)'
;MQRGFGVPPGSYDIYVVVRERNAPAGATPKTSVLKQPVDVPDFTSEFSTSSIILAERVDQLPTAVTPETQAERPYAFGQTELITSPEKKFSKSQELIVLVQIYNPTISPEKKFNVEATYTFYTIGPDGEKRFNSTQPQPFTNDTLGPGFDPSAADRSIQAGQGIPLASFPAGNYRLEIKVTDKLSSKVLTQNVNFSVTP
;
A
#
# COMPACT_ATOMS: atom_id res chain seq x y z
N MET A 1 -6.92 20.77 -3.32
CA MET A 1 -7.77 19.82 -4.08
C MET A 1 -7.75 18.56 -3.29
N GLN A 2 -8.89 18.16 -2.72
CA GLN A 2 -8.96 16.96 -1.90
C GLN A 2 -8.68 15.72 -2.77
N ARG A 3 -7.71 14.90 -2.35
CA ARG A 3 -7.25 13.72 -3.11
C ARG A 3 -7.68 12.40 -2.47
N GLY A 4 -8.13 12.45 -1.22
CA GLY A 4 -8.70 11.33 -0.48
C GLY A 4 -9.88 11.76 0.38
N PHE A 5 -10.70 10.79 0.75
CA PHE A 5 -11.79 10.96 1.69
C PHE A 5 -11.80 9.75 2.62
N GLY A 6 -12.23 9.95 3.87
CA GLY A 6 -12.37 8.88 4.85
C GLY A 6 -13.84 8.54 5.03
N VAL A 7 -14.15 7.25 5.15
CA VAL A 7 -15.47 6.74 5.53
C VAL A 7 -15.28 5.59 6.53
N PRO A 8 -16.29 5.30 7.36
CA PRO A 8 -16.29 4.11 8.21
C PRO A 8 -16.15 2.80 7.39
N PRO A 9 -15.85 1.67 8.04
CA PRO A 9 -15.90 0.37 7.40
C PRO A 9 -17.27 0.08 6.78
N GLY A 10 -17.29 -0.52 5.59
CA GLY A 10 -18.51 -0.84 4.87
C GLY A 10 -18.34 -0.86 3.35
N SER A 11 -19.42 -1.18 2.64
CA SER A 11 -19.46 -1.21 1.18
C SER A 11 -20.06 0.09 0.64
N TYR A 12 -19.38 0.69 -0.34
CA TYR A 12 -19.73 1.97 -0.93
C TYR A 12 -19.71 1.89 -2.45
N ASP A 13 -20.54 2.72 -3.10
CA ASP A 13 -20.43 3.01 -4.53
C ASP A 13 -19.90 4.44 -4.70
N ILE A 14 -18.70 4.58 -5.27
CA ILE A 14 -18.15 5.88 -5.64
C ILE A 14 -18.64 6.24 -7.05
N TYR A 15 -19.25 7.41 -7.18
CA TYR A 15 -19.66 7.96 -8.46
C TYR A 15 -18.76 9.15 -8.83
N VAL A 16 -17.99 9.00 -9.91
CA VAL A 16 -17.17 10.08 -10.46
C VAL A 16 -17.85 10.60 -11.72
N VAL A 17 -18.29 11.85 -11.68
CA VAL A 17 -18.92 12.52 -12.82
C VAL A 17 -17.91 13.43 -13.50
N VAL A 18 -17.69 13.20 -14.79
CA VAL A 18 -16.85 14.06 -15.64
C VAL A 18 -17.74 14.74 -16.65
N ARG A 19 -17.64 16.07 -16.74
CA ARG A 19 -18.35 16.89 -17.72
C ARG A 19 -17.36 17.66 -18.58
N GLU A 20 -17.60 17.66 -19.89
CA GLU A 20 -16.87 18.45 -20.86
C GLU A 20 -16.95 19.94 -20.50
N ARG A 21 -15.79 20.59 -20.32
CA ARG A 21 -15.73 21.98 -19.85
C ARG A 21 -16.03 22.99 -20.96
N ASN A 22 -15.53 22.73 -22.17
CA ASN A 22 -15.60 23.65 -23.31
C ASN A 22 -16.27 22.95 -24.50
N ALA A 23 -17.58 22.74 -24.42
CA ALA A 23 -18.33 22.25 -25.57
C ALA A 23 -18.35 23.31 -26.69
N PRO A 24 -18.31 22.90 -27.97
CA PRO A 24 -18.49 23.81 -29.09
C PRO A 24 -19.79 24.63 -28.98
N ALA A 25 -19.81 25.84 -29.52
CA ALA A 25 -21.00 26.69 -29.51
C ALA A 25 -22.19 25.96 -30.18
N GLY A 26 -23.31 25.86 -29.46
CA GLY A 26 -24.50 25.13 -29.91
C GLY A 26 -24.50 23.63 -29.60
N ALA A 27 -23.44 23.07 -29.01
CA ALA A 27 -23.39 21.68 -28.57
C ALA A 27 -23.70 21.53 -27.07
N THR A 28 -24.39 20.45 -26.71
CA THR A 28 -24.57 20.06 -25.30
C THR A 28 -23.27 19.45 -24.76
N PRO A 29 -22.74 19.93 -23.61
CA PRO A 29 -21.54 19.34 -23.01
C PRO A 29 -21.73 17.87 -22.68
N LYS A 30 -20.80 17.02 -23.15
CA LYS A 30 -20.82 15.59 -22.83
C LYS A 30 -20.60 15.38 -21.33
N THR A 31 -21.36 14.46 -20.75
CA THR A 31 -21.18 14.03 -19.37
C THR A 31 -20.99 12.52 -19.35
N SER A 32 -20.10 12.03 -18.50
CA SER A 32 -19.89 10.61 -18.26
C SER A 32 -19.82 10.35 -16.75
N VAL A 33 -20.31 9.19 -16.34
CA VAL A 33 -20.30 8.77 -14.94
C VAL A 33 -19.54 7.45 -14.86
N LEU A 34 -18.53 7.41 -14.00
CA LEU A 34 -17.89 6.18 -13.57
C LEU A 34 -18.49 5.78 -12.22
N LYS A 35 -19.00 4.55 -12.13
CA LYS A 35 -19.39 3.92 -10.88
C LYS A 35 -18.31 2.92 -10.48
N GLN A 36 -17.75 3.07 -9.29
CA GLN A 36 -16.73 2.19 -8.75
C GLN A 36 -17.18 1.67 -7.38
N PRO A 37 -17.50 0.37 -7.23
CA PRO A 37 -17.71 -0.23 -5.92
C PRO A 37 -16.39 -0.23 -5.14
N VAL A 38 -16.46 0.07 -3.85
CA VAL A 38 -15.35 0.08 -2.91
C VAL A 38 -15.79 -0.51 -1.59
N ASP A 39 -15.07 -1.53 -1.13
CA ASP A 39 -15.20 -2.06 0.22
C ASP A 39 -14.11 -1.44 1.10
N VAL A 40 -14.53 -0.82 2.19
CA VAL A 40 -13.64 -0.25 3.20
C VAL A 40 -13.56 -1.26 4.36
N PRO A 41 -12.39 -1.89 4.59
CA PRO A 41 -12.25 -2.89 5.62
C PRO A 41 -12.36 -2.32 7.03
N ASP A 42 -12.79 -3.16 7.97
CA ASP A 42 -12.68 -2.87 9.40
C ASP A 42 -11.30 -3.30 9.91
N PHE A 43 -10.49 -2.33 10.32
CA PHE A 43 -9.16 -2.55 10.88
C PHE A 43 -9.10 -2.41 12.40
N THR A 44 -10.24 -2.45 13.11
CA THR A 44 -10.27 -2.12 14.55
C THR A 44 -10.03 -3.29 15.50
N SER A 45 -10.18 -4.54 15.05
CA SER A 45 -10.18 -5.69 15.97
C SER A 45 -9.45 -6.93 15.48
N GLU A 46 -9.47 -7.21 14.18
CA GLU A 46 -8.85 -8.42 13.64
C GLU A 46 -7.46 -8.15 13.07
N PHE A 47 -6.57 -9.14 13.20
CA PHE A 47 -5.28 -9.15 12.52
C PHE A 47 -5.52 -9.02 11.01
N SER A 48 -5.06 -7.91 10.44
CA SER A 48 -5.41 -7.51 9.08
C SER A 48 -4.30 -6.68 8.44
N THR A 49 -4.42 -6.42 7.13
CA THR A 49 -3.48 -5.60 6.37
C THR A 49 -4.21 -4.62 5.46
N SER A 50 -3.62 -3.46 5.20
CA SER A 50 -4.06 -2.59 4.10
C SER A 50 -3.83 -3.26 2.74
N SER A 51 -4.36 -2.66 1.68
CA SER A 51 -3.85 -2.89 0.33
C SER A 51 -2.39 -2.46 0.21
N ILE A 52 -1.69 -2.98 -0.82
CA ILE A 52 -0.30 -2.64 -1.10
C ILE A 52 -0.22 -1.27 -1.80
N ILE A 53 0.63 -0.39 -1.28
CA ILE A 53 1.03 0.84 -1.96
C ILE A 53 2.35 0.58 -2.69
N LEU A 54 2.38 0.90 -3.99
CA LEU A 54 3.60 0.91 -4.80
C LEU A 54 3.98 2.36 -5.11
N ALA A 55 5.22 2.72 -4.82
CA ALA A 55 5.76 4.06 -4.99
C ALA A 55 7.09 4.05 -5.74
N GLU A 56 7.35 5.15 -6.43
CA GLU A 56 8.54 5.36 -7.26
C GLU A 56 9.64 6.12 -6.52
N ARG A 57 9.24 6.90 -5.51
CA ARG A 57 10.15 7.61 -4.61
C ARG A 57 9.47 7.96 -3.29
N VAL A 58 10.31 8.32 -2.33
CA VAL A 58 9.95 8.87 -1.03
C VAL A 58 10.44 10.31 -0.97
N ASP A 59 9.52 11.25 -0.75
CA ASP A 59 9.85 12.66 -0.55
C ASP A 59 9.84 12.98 0.96
N GLN A 60 10.81 13.79 1.41
CA GLN A 60 10.81 14.35 2.76
C GLN A 60 10.04 15.68 2.76
N LEU A 61 9.10 15.80 3.69
CA LEU A 61 8.31 16.98 3.91
C LEU A 61 8.99 17.89 4.94
N PRO A 62 8.92 19.21 4.77
CA PRO A 62 9.52 20.15 5.72
C PRO A 62 8.85 20.12 7.10
N THR A 63 7.57 19.73 7.15
CA THR A 63 6.78 19.58 8.36
C THR A 63 5.87 18.36 8.23
N ALA A 64 5.47 17.77 9.37
CA ALA A 64 4.54 16.65 9.36
C ALA A 64 3.17 17.10 8.83
N VAL A 65 2.48 16.21 8.13
CA VAL A 65 1.10 16.45 7.69
C VAL A 65 0.17 16.47 8.89
N THR A 66 -0.75 17.43 8.91
CA THR A 66 -1.75 17.57 9.98
C THR A 66 -3.01 16.77 9.62
N PRO A 67 -3.85 16.40 10.61
CA PRO A 67 -5.12 15.72 10.33
C PRO A 67 -6.00 16.45 9.30
N GLU A 68 -5.99 17.78 9.32
CA GLU A 68 -6.79 18.63 8.41
C GLU A 68 -6.27 18.57 6.96
N THR A 69 -4.97 18.33 6.76
CA THR A 69 -4.32 18.32 5.45
C THR A 69 -4.07 16.91 4.92
N GLN A 70 -4.28 15.87 5.73
CA GLN A 70 -4.10 14.46 5.36
C GLN A 70 -4.94 14.06 4.14
N ALA A 71 -6.16 14.58 4.01
CA ALA A 71 -7.03 14.30 2.87
C ALA A 71 -6.49 14.85 1.53
N GLU A 72 -5.60 15.84 1.57
CA GLU A 72 -4.90 16.35 0.38
C GLU A 72 -3.61 15.58 0.09
N ARG A 73 -3.02 14.93 1.11
CA ARG A 73 -1.79 14.13 1.04
C ARG A 73 -2.00 12.72 1.61
N PRO A 74 -2.84 11.88 0.98
CA PRO A 74 -3.24 10.59 1.54
C PRO A 74 -2.10 9.58 1.68
N TYR A 75 -0.96 9.82 1.00
CA TYR A 75 0.22 8.98 1.04
C TYR A 75 1.37 9.59 1.86
N ALA A 76 1.07 10.63 2.64
CA ALA A 76 2.00 11.17 3.62
C ALA A 76 1.81 10.51 4.99
N PHE A 77 2.93 10.11 5.58
CA PHE A 77 3.03 9.48 6.89
C PHE A 77 4.06 10.26 7.71
N GLY A 78 3.59 11.06 8.65
CA GLY A 78 4.45 12.00 9.38
C GLY A 78 5.09 13.01 8.44
N GLN A 79 6.42 13.05 8.40
CA GLN A 79 7.21 13.94 7.53
C GLN A 79 7.60 13.30 6.20
N THR A 80 7.06 12.14 5.86
CA THR A 80 7.47 11.40 4.67
C THR A 80 6.27 11.22 3.75
N GLU A 81 6.43 11.48 2.44
CA GLU A 81 5.38 11.28 1.44
C GLU A 81 5.81 10.26 0.40
N LEU A 82 4.97 9.25 0.20
CA LEU A 82 5.15 8.28 -0.88
C LEU A 82 4.58 8.83 -2.18
N ILE A 83 5.41 8.88 -3.20
CA ILE A 83 4.99 9.23 -4.55
C ILE A 83 4.63 7.95 -5.28
N THR A 84 3.33 7.65 -5.26
CA THR A 84 2.79 6.41 -5.83
C THR A 84 3.04 6.29 -7.33
N SER A 85 3.08 5.05 -7.85
CA SER A 85 3.04 4.76 -9.28
C SER A 85 1.63 4.34 -9.70
N PRO A 86 0.80 5.23 -10.28
CA PRO A 86 -0.57 4.89 -10.67
C PRO A 86 -0.60 3.80 -11.75
N GLU A 87 0.37 3.83 -12.67
CA GLU A 87 0.49 2.83 -13.74
C GLU A 87 1.19 1.55 -13.28
N LYS A 88 1.86 1.57 -12.12
CA LYS A 88 2.65 0.45 -11.58
C LYS A 88 3.70 -0.04 -12.59
N LYS A 89 4.32 0.92 -13.29
CA LYS A 89 5.39 0.67 -14.27
C LYS A 89 6.66 1.32 -13.75
N PHE A 90 7.73 0.55 -13.72
CA PHE A 90 9.01 0.98 -13.17
C PHE A 90 10.13 0.67 -14.16
N SER A 91 11.10 1.55 -14.31
CA SER A 91 12.33 1.29 -15.07
C SER A 91 13.34 0.48 -14.26
N LYS A 92 14.28 -0.17 -14.93
CA LYS A 92 15.37 -0.90 -14.26
C LYS A 92 16.29 -0.01 -13.42
N SER A 93 16.35 1.29 -13.71
CA SER A 93 17.12 2.26 -12.91
C SER A 93 16.41 2.72 -11.64
N GLN A 94 15.13 2.40 -11.48
CA GLN A 94 14.35 2.79 -10.30
C GLN A 94 14.46 1.77 -9.17
N GLU A 95 14.02 2.23 -8.01
CA GLU A 95 13.69 1.40 -6.87
C GLU A 95 12.16 1.24 -6.81
N LEU A 96 11.68 0.01 -6.63
CA LEU A 96 10.30 -0.25 -6.30
C LEU A 96 10.13 -0.07 -4.78
N ILE A 97 9.37 0.93 -4.37
CA ILE A 97 9.06 1.16 -2.97
C ILE A 97 7.69 0.54 -2.69
N VAL A 98 7.66 -0.37 -1.73
CA VAL A 98 6.46 -1.10 -1.32
C VAL A 98 6.12 -0.68 0.10
N LEU A 99 4.84 -0.44 0.38
CA LEU A 99 4.32 -0.28 1.74
C LEU A 99 3.02 -1.07 1.91
N VAL A 100 2.94 -1.83 3.01
CA VAL A 100 1.69 -2.37 3.55
C VAL A 100 1.59 -2.01 5.04
N GLN A 101 0.41 -1.61 5.49
CA GLN A 101 0.13 -1.42 6.91
C GLN A 101 -0.42 -2.70 7.50
N ILE A 102 0.11 -3.12 8.65
CA ILE A 102 -0.33 -4.31 9.39
C ILE A 102 -1.02 -3.85 10.67
N TYR A 103 -2.21 -4.38 10.93
CA TYR A 103 -3.09 -3.99 12.03
C TYR A 103 -3.31 -5.16 13.00
N ASN A 104 -3.53 -4.82 14.27
CA ASN A 104 -3.96 -5.72 15.34
C ASN A 104 -3.15 -7.03 15.40
N PRO A 105 -1.81 -6.98 15.47
CA PRO A 105 -1.04 -8.19 15.73
C PRO A 105 -1.42 -8.75 17.10
N THR A 106 -1.25 -10.05 17.29
CA THR A 106 -1.40 -10.65 18.62
C THR A 106 -0.34 -10.08 19.56
N ILE A 107 -0.79 -9.68 20.75
CA ILE A 107 0.05 -9.11 21.79
C ILE A 107 0.07 -10.07 22.98
N SER A 108 1.27 -10.41 23.46
CA SER A 108 1.45 -11.26 24.65
C SER A 108 1.09 -10.51 25.94
N PRO A 109 0.90 -11.22 27.07
CA PRO A 109 0.69 -10.58 28.37
C PRO A 109 1.80 -9.58 28.76
N GLU A 110 3.02 -9.79 28.29
CA GLU A 110 4.20 -8.92 28.49
C GLU A 110 4.25 -7.73 27.51
N LYS A 111 3.16 -7.48 26.76
CA LYS A 111 3.05 -6.44 25.73
C LYS A 111 4.07 -6.59 24.60
N LYS A 112 4.39 -7.84 24.25
CA LYS A 112 5.26 -8.18 23.13
C LYS A 112 4.46 -8.64 21.93
N PHE A 113 4.97 -8.40 20.74
CA PHE A 113 4.41 -8.88 19.48
C PHE A 113 5.54 -9.43 18.60
N ASN A 114 5.18 -10.30 17.65
CA ASN A 114 6.14 -10.85 16.69
C ASN A 114 5.44 -11.09 15.35
N VAL A 115 5.70 -10.21 14.41
CA VAL A 115 5.17 -10.28 13.05
C VAL A 115 6.33 -10.37 12.06
N GLU A 116 6.14 -11.09 10.97
CA GLU A 116 7.13 -11.22 9.92
C GLU A 116 6.48 -10.99 8.55
N ALA A 117 7.10 -10.16 7.70
CA ALA A 117 6.68 -9.98 6.31
C ALA A 117 7.72 -10.55 5.34
N THR A 118 7.28 -11.27 4.32
CA THR A 118 8.13 -11.76 3.22
C THR A 118 7.55 -11.32 1.88
N TYR A 119 8.40 -10.80 1.01
CA TYR A 119 8.03 -10.27 -0.30
C TYR A 119 8.54 -11.24 -1.36
N THR A 120 7.63 -11.88 -2.09
CA THR A 120 7.97 -12.84 -3.16
C THR A 120 7.54 -12.28 -4.51
N PHE A 121 8.45 -12.32 -5.47
CA PHE A 121 8.24 -11.82 -6.82
C PHE A 121 8.06 -13.01 -7.77
N TYR A 122 7.02 -12.94 -8.59
CA TYR A 122 6.72 -13.91 -9.63
C TYR A 122 6.76 -13.22 -10.99
N THR A 123 7.46 -13.77 -11.96
CA THR A 123 7.34 -13.33 -13.36
C THR A 123 6.04 -13.85 -13.93
N ILE A 124 5.39 -13.03 -14.77
CA ILE A 124 4.19 -13.38 -15.51
C ILE A 124 4.58 -13.51 -16.99
N GLY A 125 4.56 -14.74 -17.51
CA GLY A 125 4.90 -15.04 -18.90
C GLY A 125 3.81 -15.85 -19.62
N PRO A 126 4.06 -16.26 -20.88
CA PRO A 126 3.12 -17.05 -21.67
C PRO A 126 2.74 -18.39 -21.02
N ASP A 127 3.69 -19.00 -20.30
CA ASP A 127 3.50 -20.28 -19.58
C ASP A 127 2.86 -20.10 -18.19
N GLY A 128 2.42 -18.89 -17.84
CA GLY A 128 1.91 -18.54 -16.51
C GLY A 128 2.95 -17.94 -15.57
N GLU A 129 2.67 -18.02 -14.27
CA GLU A 129 3.51 -17.42 -13.22
C GLU A 129 4.66 -18.34 -12.80
N LYS A 130 5.87 -17.78 -12.64
CA LYS A 130 7.04 -18.49 -12.12
C LYS A 130 7.71 -17.66 -11.02
N ARG A 131 8.07 -18.28 -9.89
CA ARG A 131 8.78 -17.60 -8.81
C ARG A 131 10.13 -17.11 -9.32
N PHE A 132 10.40 -15.81 -9.15
CA PHE A 132 11.62 -15.15 -9.59
C PHE A 132 12.57 -14.92 -8.43
N ASN A 133 12.11 -14.25 -7.37
CA ASN A 133 12.96 -13.88 -6.24
C ASN A 133 12.14 -13.70 -4.96
N SER A 134 12.80 -13.56 -3.81
CA SER A 134 12.20 -13.24 -2.53
C SER A 134 13.15 -12.44 -1.67
N THR A 135 12.63 -11.55 -0.84
CA THR A 135 13.42 -10.93 0.22
C THR A 135 13.70 -11.93 1.34
N GLN A 136 14.67 -11.61 2.19
CA GLN A 136 14.71 -12.19 3.53
C GLN A 136 13.45 -11.77 4.30
N PRO A 137 12.92 -12.61 5.21
CA PRO A 137 11.81 -12.21 6.05
C PRO A 137 12.19 -11.01 6.91
N GLN A 138 11.33 -10.00 6.93
CA GLN A 138 11.50 -8.79 7.73
C GLN A 138 10.77 -8.95 9.06
N PRO A 139 11.49 -9.00 10.21
CA PRO A 139 10.87 -9.10 11.52
C PRO A 139 10.39 -7.74 12.05
N PHE A 140 9.18 -7.73 12.57
CA PHE A 140 8.58 -6.63 13.32
C PHE A 140 8.33 -7.08 14.75
N THR A 141 9.18 -6.59 15.65
CA THR A 141 9.12 -6.82 17.09
C THR A 141 9.32 -5.49 17.80
N ASN A 142 9.16 -5.46 19.13
CA ASN A 142 9.50 -4.28 19.92
C ASN A 142 10.97 -3.86 19.75
N ASP A 143 11.87 -4.80 19.43
CA ASP A 143 13.30 -4.50 19.27
C ASP A 143 13.58 -3.88 17.90
N THR A 144 12.88 -4.30 16.85
CA THR A 144 13.09 -3.77 15.49
C THR A 144 12.36 -2.47 15.22
N LEU A 145 11.24 -2.21 15.91
CA LEU A 145 10.49 -0.94 15.83
C LEU A 145 10.93 0.09 16.87
N GLY A 146 11.79 -0.30 17.81
CA GLY A 146 12.36 0.59 18.83
C GLY A 146 11.49 0.74 20.09
N PRO A 147 12.09 1.28 21.17
CA PRO A 147 11.41 1.46 22.44
C PRO A 147 10.25 2.46 22.31
N GLY A 148 9.06 2.07 22.76
CA GLY A 148 7.87 2.94 22.77
C GLY A 148 6.88 2.71 21.62
N PHE A 149 7.17 1.80 20.69
CA PHE A 149 6.12 1.30 19.79
C PHE A 149 5.16 0.39 20.58
N ASP A 150 3.91 0.82 20.69
CA ASP A 150 2.81 0.05 21.27
C ASP A 150 1.79 -0.28 20.17
N PRO A 151 1.71 -1.54 19.71
CA PRO A 151 0.73 -1.96 18.72
C PRO A 151 -0.71 -1.98 19.23
N SER A 152 -0.95 -1.81 20.54
CA SER A 152 -2.31 -1.73 21.11
C SER A 152 -2.92 -0.33 21.04
N ALA A 153 -2.13 0.69 20.68
CA ALA A 153 -2.64 2.03 20.45
C ALA A 153 -3.53 2.04 19.19
N ALA A 154 -4.80 2.46 19.36
CA ALA A 154 -5.85 2.35 18.35
C ALA A 154 -5.56 3.08 17.02
N ASP A 155 -4.59 3.99 16.99
CA ASP A 155 -4.18 4.78 15.82
C ASP A 155 -2.87 4.30 15.18
N ARG A 156 -2.32 3.15 15.61
CA ARG A 156 -1.02 2.67 15.16
C ARG A 156 -1.11 1.39 14.36
N SER A 157 -0.55 1.43 13.15
CA SER A 157 -0.23 0.27 12.34
C SER A 157 1.28 0.05 12.29
N ILE A 158 1.70 -1.19 12.05
CA ILE A 158 3.08 -1.48 11.67
C ILE A 158 3.23 -1.14 10.19
N GLN A 159 4.13 -0.22 9.87
CA GLN A 159 4.47 0.14 8.50
C GLN A 159 5.54 -0.83 7.96
N ALA A 160 5.09 -1.86 7.24
CA ALA A 160 5.99 -2.77 6.54
C ALA A 160 6.35 -2.18 5.18
N GLY A 161 7.31 -1.24 5.21
CA GLY A 161 7.85 -0.56 4.05
C GLY A 161 9.23 -1.09 3.66
N GLN A 162 9.47 -1.29 2.37
CA GLN A 162 10.79 -1.65 1.85
C GLN A 162 11.02 -1.12 0.43
N GLY A 163 12.26 -0.71 0.18
CA GLY A 163 12.82 -0.43 -1.13
C GLY A 163 13.44 -1.66 -1.81
N ILE A 164 13.11 -1.91 -3.08
CA ILE A 164 13.64 -3.02 -3.88
C ILE A 164 14.31 -2.47 -5.14
N PRO A 165 15.65 -2.55 -5.26
CA PRO A 165 16.35 -2.16 -6.48
C PRO A 165 15.94 -3.03 -7.67
N LEU A 166 15.60 -2.40 -8.80
CA LEU A 166 15.11 -3.13 -9.99
C LEU A 166 16.19 -3.45 -11.02
N ALA A 167 17.45 -3.09 -10.78
CA ALA A 167 18.54 -3.30 -11.73
C ALA A 167 18.70 -4.77 -12.18
N SER A 168 18.45 -5.72 -11.27
CA SER A 168 18.53 -7.15 -11.53
C SER A 168 17.24 -7.77 -12.05
N PHE A 169 16.13 -7.02 -12.11
CA PHE A 169 14.86 -7.51 -12.64
C PHE A 169 14.93 -7.51 -14.18
N PRO A 170 14.62 -8.64 -14.85
CA PRO A 170 14.32 -8.63 -16.28
C PRO A 170 13.15 -7.69 -16.59
N ALA A 171 13.14 -7.08 -17.78
CA ALA A 171 11.95 -6.37 -18.23
C ALA A 171 10.78 -7.36 -18.41
N GLY A 172 9.58 -6.99 -17.97
CA GLY A 172 8.42 -7.86 -18.02
C GLY A 172 7.35 -7.52 -16.98
N ASN A 173 6.32 -8.37 -16.94
CA ASN A 173 5.23 -8.26 -15.97
C ASN A 173 5.51 -9.14 -14.76
N TYR A 174 5.12 -8.66 -13.58
CA TYR A 174 5.36 -9.32 -12.31
C TYR A 174 4.12 -9.28 -11.43
N ARG A 175 3.99 -10.29 -10.57
CA ARG A 175 3.17 -10.23 -9.36
C ARG A 175 4.10 -10.18 -8.15
N LEU A 176 3.87 -9.20 -7.30
CA LEU A 176 4.40 -9.15 -5.94
C LEU A 176 3.38 -9.78 -5.00
N GLU A 177 3.83 -10.73 -4.20
CA GLU A 177 3.13 -11.32 -3.08
C GLU A 177 3.78 -10.86 -1.77
N ILE A 178 3.01 -10.31 -0.85
CA ILE A 178 3.46 -10.01 0.51
C ILE A 178 2.74 -10.95 1.46
N LYS A 179 3.50 -11.87 2.05
CA LYS A 179 3.01 -12.77 3.09
C LYS A 179 3.37 -12.19 4.45
N VAL A 180 2.35 -11.89 5.25
CA VAL A 180 2.51 -11.41 6.63
C VAL A 180 2.08 -12.51 7.58
N THR A 181 2.96 -12.87 8.52
CA THR A 181 2.70 -13.91 9.51
C THR A 181 2.79 -13.34 10.91
N ASP A 182 1.72 -13.45 11.68
CA ASP A 182 1.76 -13.25 13.12
C ASP A 182 2.27 -14.54 13.77
N LYS A 183 3.46 -14.49 14.36
CA LYS A 183 4.15 -15.65 14.92
C LYS A 183 3.56 -16.11 16.25
N LEU A 184 2.78 -15.27 16.95
CA LEU A 184 2.15 -15.66 18.21
C LEU A 184 0.83 -16.40 17.98
N SER A 185 0.02 -15.95 17.02
CA SER A 185 -1.24 -16.63 16.66
C SER A 185 -1.13 -17.64 15.52
N SER A 186 0.01 -17.66 14.81
CA SER A 186 0.21 -18.40 13.55
C SER A 186 -0.73 -17.99 12.41
N LYS A 187 -1.46 -16.87 12.55
CA LYS A 187 -2.29 -16.32 11.46
C LYS A 187 -1.41 -15.80 10.33
N VAL A 188 -1.89 -16.00 9.11
CA VAL A 188 -1.21 -15.59 7.87
C VAL A 188 -2.16 -14.76 7.03
N LEU A 189 -1.66 -13.64 6.54
CA LEU A 189 -2.31 -12.79 5.54
C LEU A 189 -1.44 -12.74 4.30
N THR A 190 -2.07 -12.64 3.14
CA THR A 190 -1.37 -12.54 1.86
C THR A 190 -2.00 -11.45 1.02
N GLN A 191 -1.18 -10.50 0.57
CA GLN A 191 -1.59 -9.44 -0.34
C GLN A 191 -0.84 -9.59 -1.66
N ASN A 192 -1.50 -9.24 -2.75
CA ASN A 192 -0.97 -9.37 -4.10
C ASN A 192 -1.12 -8.08 -4.88
N VAL A 193 -0.11 -7.74 -5.68
CA VAL A 193 -0.19 -6.62 -6.61
C VAL A 193 0.64 -6.90 -7.86
N ASN A 194 0.07 -6.56 -9.02
CA ASN A 194 0.80 -6.65 -10.28
C ASN A 194 1.53 -5.34 -10.57
N PHE A 195 2.72 -5.45 -11.14
CA PHE A 195 3.52 -4.33 -11.65
C PHE A 195 4.32 -4.78 -12.88
N SER A 196 4.94 -3.83 -13.57
CA SER A 196 5.84 -4.14 -14.69
C SER A 196 7.16 -3.41 -14.58
N VAL A 197 8.21 -4.06 -15.10
CA VAL A 197 9.55 -3.49 -15.23
C VAL A 197 9.81 -3.23 -16.70
N THR A 198 10.10 -1.98 -17.06
CA THR A 198 10.53 -1.57 -18.39
C THR A 198 12.06 -1.45 -18.43
N PRO A 199 12.69 -1.54 -19.61
CA PRO A 199 14.13 -1.35 -19.77
C PRO A 199 14.67 -0.10 -19.06
#